data_AF-A0AA43LPR6-F1
#
_entry.id   AF-A0AA43LPR6-F1
#
_cell.length_a   1.000
_cell.length_b   1.000
_cell.length_c   1.000
_cell.angle_alpha   90.00
_cell.angle_beta   90.00
_cell.angle_gamma   90.00
#
_symmetry.space_group_name_H-M   'P 1'
#
loop_
_entity.id
_entity.type
_entity.pdbx_description
1 polymer ?
#
loop_
_entity_poly.entity_id
_entity_poly.type
_entity_poly.pdbx_seq_one_letter_code
_entity_poly.pdbx_strand_id
1 'polypeptide(L)'
;MIDPTVLGQSQTFFGVLTTLVVLCAVFCDSNFLNNIIEGLKSDMKARSMNNLNSCREEFFQDIKNTKEKAHGYKKILAGWGSTDNKDIVADAIDKFELENILLENDVINTEKEIDTIFESNTNMSEQIFTPLYVFIFCLVVFLCDESISLLGSYQNWMPTFLYIFVTFSFALCFLLWFFYMERSKADNILNIKKEDKIHLRSNSPIKVALFDGVTFLLLFSALIAIYATFSLHFNLTEHVYAVSVFVFSFISVLLISFTKIKSYVKTHKEYTRMFIFRHFIFLLVASVFFTFLIAVIYYLNIAPIYPSFFTESVLLKNLLIVFALLNGIILPFILQIISYSRHKKYIDTKIEAIKNRVDQSKETLANDLNAELEAIVQQKGKE
;
A
#
# COMPACT_ATOMS: atom_id res chain seq x y z
N MET A 1 33.13 -31.57 -8.24
CA MET A 1 33.61 -30.19 -7.99
C MET A 1 32.52 -29.49 -7.23
N ILE A 2 32.78 -29.06 -6.00
CA ILE A 2 31.86 -28.20 -5.24
C ILE A 2 32.22 -26.79 -5.73
N ASP A 3 31.31 -26.13 -6.45
CA ASP A 3 31.51 -24.73 -6.82
C ASP A 3 31.70 -23.91 -5.53
N PRO A 4 32.80 -23.17 -5.38
CA PRO A 4 33.09 -22.40 -4.17
C PRO A 4 32.22 -21.13 -4.07
N THR A 5 31.22 -20.94 -4.93
CA THR A 5 30.35 -19.76 -4.94
C THR A 5 28.94 -20.12 -4.49
N VAL A 6 28.27 -19.18 -3.80
CA VAL A 6 26.89 -19.34 -3.32
C VAL A 6 25.93 -19.34 -4.51
N LEU A 7 26.20 -18.51 -5.51
CA LEU A 7 25.39 -18.43 -6.72
C LEU A 7 25.71 -19.55 -7.73
N GLY A 8 26.94 -20.09 -7.72
CA GLY A 8 27.36 -21.14 -8.65
C GLY A 8 27.08 -20.77 -10.10
N GLN A 9 26.51 -21.71 -10.85
CA GLN A 9 26.07 -21.51 -12.23
C GLN A 9 24.97 -20.44 -12.42
N SER A 10 24.33 -19.97 -11.35
CA SER A 10 23.26 -18.95 -11.41
C SER A 10 23.79 -17.51 -11.33
N GLN A 11 25.11 -17.30 -11.22
CA GLN A 11 25.72 -15.97 -11.11
C GLN A 11 25.37 -15.07 -12.30
N THR A 12 25.44 -15.59 -13.54
CA THR A 12 25.04 -14.85 -14.75
C THR A 12 23.57 -14.46 -14.72
N PHE A 13 22.69 -15.38 -14.33
CA PHE A 13 21.26 -15.09 -14.22
C PHE A 13 20.98 -14.01 -13.17
N PHE A 14 21.65 -14.08 -12.02
CA PHE A 14 21.53 -13.07 -10.96
C PHE A 14 22.08 -11.70 -11.39
N GLY A 15 23.14 -11.67 -12.21
CA GLY A 15 23.67 -10.44 -12.81
C GLY A 15 22.73 -9.81 -13.83
N VAL A 16 22.12 -10.63 -14.70
CA VAL A 16 21.05 -10.17 -15.61
C VAL A 16 19.87 -9.62 -14.82
N LEU A 17 19.44 -10.32 -13.75
CA LEU A 17 18.36 -9.88 -12.88
C LEU A 17 18.66 -8.52 -12.24
N THR A 18 19.88 -8.35 -11.70
CA THR A 18 20.32 -7.10 -11.08
C THR A 18 20.34 -5.95 -12.09
N THR A 19 20.83 -6.22 -13.30
CA THR A 19 20.82 -5.24 -14.40
C THR A 19 19.39 -4.85 -14.77
N LEU A 20 18.47 -5.83 -14.81
CA LEU A 20 17.07 -5.57 -15.10
C LEU A 20 16.41 -4.73 -14.01
N VAL A 21 16.70 -4.98 -12.73
CA VAL A 21 16.23 -4.15 -11.61
C VAL A 21 16.70 -2.70 -11.76
N VAL A 22 17.97 -2.48 -12.14
CA VAL A 22 18.53 -1.13 -12.38
C VAL A 22 17.87 -0.45 -13.58
N LEU A 23 17.72 -1.14 -14.70
CA LEU A 23 17.09 -0.60 -15.90
C LEU A 23 15.60 -0.30 -15.67
N CYS A 24 14.93 -1.11 -14.86
CA CYS A 24 13.54 -0.89 -14.50
C CYS A 24 13.31 0.27 -13.52
N ALA A 25 14.34 0.69 -12.76
CA ALA A 25 14.17 1.62 -11.64
C ALA A 25 15.02 2.90 -11.66
N VAL A 26 16.22 2.88 -12.25
CA VAL A 26 17.26 3.91 -12.07
C VAL A 26 17.58 4.63 -13.38
N PHE A 27 17.54 3.94 -14.51
CA PHE A 27 17.93 4.50 -15.81
C PHE A 27 16.74 4.56 -16.77
N CYS A 28 15.90 5.58 -16.59
CA CYS A 28 15.38 6.44 -17.66
C CYS A 28 14.36 7.42 -17.07
N ASP A 29 14.34 8.65 -17.59
CA ASP A 29 13.23 9.61 -17.45
C ASP A 29 11.90 9.11 -18.08
N SER A 30 11.88 7.83 -18.47
CA SER A 30 10.85 7.03 -19.11
C SER A 30 11.01 5.56 -18.68
N ASN A 31 11.15 5.29 -17.37
CA ASN A 31 11.16 3.94 -16.79
C ASN A 31 10.03 3.11 -17.41
N PHE A 32 10.35 2.02 -18.11
CA PHE A 32 9.35 1.19 -18.80
C PHE A 32 8.19 0.78 -17.89
N LEU A 33 8.50 0.41 -16.64
CA LEU A 33 7.49 0.11 -15.62
C LEU A 33 6.64 1.34 -15.30
N ASN A 34 7.25 2.51 -15.07
CA ASN A 34 6.49 3.73 -14.80
C ASN A 34 5.61 4.11 -16.00
N ASN A 35 6.09 4.01 -17.23
CA ASN A 35 5.30 4.32 -18.42
C ASN A 35 4.08 3.40 -18.55
N ILE A 36 4.23 2.10 -18.31
CA ILE A 36 3.09 1.16 -18.33
C ILE A 36 2.12 1.48 -17.19
N ILE A 37 2.64 1.73 -15.99
CA ILE A 37 1.83 2.05 -14.80
C ILE A 37 1.10 3.38 -14.99
N GLU A 38 1.75 4.39 -15.57
CA GLU A 38 1.16 5.69 -15.92
C GLU A 38 0.12 5.58 -17.02
N GLY A 39 0.37 4.78 -18.06
CA GLY A 39 -0.62 4.50 -19.11
C GLY A 39 -1.85 3.79 -18.56
N LEU A 40 -1.64 2.77 -17.71
CA LEU A 40 -2.75 2.09 -17.05
C LEU A 40 -3.54 3.04 -16.14
N LYS A 41 -2.84 3.91 -15.41
CA LYS A 41 -3.45 4.95 -14.58
C LYS A 41 -4.28 5.91 -15.43
N SER A 42 -3.73 6.46 -16.51
CA SER A 42 -4.44 7.42 -17.37
C SER A 42 -5.69 6.78 -17.95
N ASP A 43 -5.61 5.53 -18.38
CA ASP A 43 -6.74 4.79 -18.93
C ASP A 43 -7.83 4.56 -17.87
N MET A 44 -7.45 4.14 -16.66
CA MET A 44 -8.41 3.94 -15.58
C MET A 44 -9.04 5.25 -15.12
N LYS A 45 -8.25 6.32 -14.95
CA LYS A 45 -8.74 7.66 -14.60
C LYS A 45 -9.71 8.16 -15.66
N ALA A 46 -9.34 8.09 -16.94
CA ALA A 46 -10.18 8.52 -18.05
C ALA A 46 -11.50 7.76 -18.10
N ARG A 47 -11.49 6.43 -17.90
CA ARG A 47 -12.71 5.62 -17.84
C ARG A 47 -13.61 6.02 -16.67
N SER A 48 -13.05 6.20 -15.47
CA SER A 48 -13.82 6.65 -14.31
C SER A 48 -14.41 8.05 -14.51
N MET A 49 -13.63 8.96 -15.09
CA MET A 49 -14.10 10.32 -15.39
C MET A 49 -15.18 10.33 -16.46
N ASN A 50 -15.03 9.54 -17.52
CA ASN A 50 -16.03 9.39 -18.56
C ASN A 50 -17.33 8.81 -18.00
N ASN A 51 -17.26 7.79 -17.14
CA ASN A 51 -18.44 7.24 -16.47
C ASN A 51 -19.15 8.28 -15.60
N LEU A 52 -18.40 9.09 -14.85
CA LEU A 52 -18.96 10.17 -14.04
C LEU A 52 -19.60 11.26 -14.92
N ASN A 53 -18.95 11.65 -16.01
CA ASN A 53 -19.46 12.64 -16.96
C ASN A 53 -20.71 12.16 -17.69
N SER A 54 -20.77 10.89 -18.10
CA SER A 54 -21.99 10.32 -18.69
C SER A 54 -23.13 10.30 -17.68
N CYS A 55 -22.87 9.93 -16.42
CA CYS A 55 -23.87 10.02 -15.35
C CYS A 55 -24.33 11.47 -15.13
N ARG A 56 -23.41 12.43 -15.16
CA ARG A 56 -23.68 13.86 -15.06
C ARG A 56 -24.57 14.34 -16.22
N GLU A 57 -24.25 13.98 -17.46
CA GLU A 57 -25.02 14.36 -18.65
C GLU A 57 -26.44 13.78 -18.63
N GLU A 58 -26.58 12.48 -18.33
CA GLU A 58 -27.89 11.83 -18.13
C GLU A 58 -28.71 12.57 -17.06
N PHE A 59 -28.07 12.90 -15.94
CA PHE A 59 -28.69 13.63 -14.83
C PHE A 59 -29.16 15.03 -15.22
N PHE A 60 -28.30 15.87 -15.82
CA PHE A 60 -28.67 17.24 -16.19
C PHE A 60 -29.75 17.28 -17.26
N GLN A 61 -29.73 16.33 -18.20
CA GLN A 61 -30.76 16.22 -19.22
C GLN A 61 -32.11 15.86 -18.59
N ASP A 62 -32.13 14.95 -17.62
CA ASP A 62 -33.35 14.55 -16.93
C ASP A 62 -33.90 15.62 -16.00
N ILE A 63 -33.05 16.37 -15.27
CA ILE A 63 -33.48 17.54 -14.49
C ILE A 63 -34.15 18.56 -15.38
N LYS A 64 -33.54 18.88 -16.52
CA LYS A 64 -34.08 19.86 -17.45
C LYS A 64 -35.47 19.47 -17.93
N ASN A 65 -35.63 18.21 -18.37
CA ASN A 65 -36.92 17.67 -18.81
C ASN A 65 -37.97 17.73 -17.68
N THR A 66 -37.55 17.44 -16.46
CA THR A 66 -38.42 17.39 -15.28
C THR A 66 -38.85 18.79 -14.83
N LYS A 67 -37.93 19.77 -14.85
CA LYS A 67 -38.22 21.18 -14.57
C LYS A 67 -39.17 21.78 -15.60
N GLU A 68 -39.00 21.44 -16.88
CA GLU A 68 -39.90 21.86 -17.96
C GLU A 68 -41.32 21.32 -17.73
N LYS A 69 -41.47 20.05 -17.35
CA LYS A 69 -42.77 19.47 -16.96
C LYS A 69 -43.39 20.20 -15.78
N ALA A 70 -42.63 20.40 -14.70
CA ALA A 70 -43.12 21.07 -13.49
C ALA A 70 -43.55 22.52 -13.75
N HIS A 71 -42.82 23.27 -14.59
CA HIS A 71 -43.25 24.61 -15.04
C HIS A 71 -44.52 24.57 -15.89
N GLY A 72 -44.69 23.54 -16.74
CA GLY A 72 -45.93 23.28 -17.45
C GLY A 72 -47.12 23.15 -16.50
N TYR A 73 -46.97 22.36 -15.44
CA TYR A 73 -48.00 22.18 -14.42
C TYR A 73 -48.31 23.46 -13.64
N LYS A 74 -47.28 24.19 -13.20
CA LYS A 74 -47.44 25.49 -12.53
C LYS A 74 -48.24 26.48 -13.39
N LYS A 75 -48.04 26.48 -14.71
CA LYS A 75 -48.78 27.35 -15.64
C LYS A 75 -50.25 26.94 -15.80
N ILE A 76 -50.54 25.65 -15.86
CA ILE A 76 -51.92 25.13 -15.90
C ILE A 76 -52.67 25.52 -14.63
N LEU A 77 -52.05 25.29 -13.47
CA LEU A 77 -52.62 25.63 -12.16
C LEU A 77 -52.80 27.14 -11.97
N ALA A 78 -51.91 27.95 -12.53
CA ALA A 78 -52.06 29.39 -12.51
C ALA A 78 -53.29 29.89 -13.29
N GLY A 79 -53.69 29.20 -14.35
CA GLY A 79 -54.94 29.47 -15.07
C GLY A 79 -56.20 29.03 -14.31
N TRP A 80 -56.06 28.22 -13.25
CA TRP A 80 -57.17 27.61 -12.51
C TRP A 80 -57.58 28.36 -11.25
N GLY A 81 -56.92 29.47 -10.91
CA GLY A 81 -57.37 30.44 -9.90
C GLY A 81 -57.16 30.07 -8.42
N SER A 82 -56.68 28.87 -8.09
CA SER A 82 -56.44 28.44 -6.70
C SER A 82 -55.05 28.87 -6.22
N THR A 83 -54.97 29.76 -5.23
CA THR A 83 -53.72 30.17 -4.58
C THR A 83 -53.09 29.05 -3.76
N ASP A 84 -53.87 28.27 -3.01
CA ASP A 84 -53.34 27.21 -2.13
C ASP A 84 -52.62 26.09 -2.92
N ASN A 85 -53.13 25.72 -4.10
CA ASN A 85 -52.50 24.69 -4.94
C ASN A 85 -51.22 25.18 -5.67
N LYS A 86 -50.97 26.50 -5.71
CA LYS A 86 -49.71 27.04 -6.26
C LYS A 86 -48.54 26.89 -5.29
N ASP A 87 -48.81 27.04 -4.00
CA ASP A 87 -47.79 27.01 -2.96
C ASP A 87 -47.29 25.58 -2.73
N ILE A 88 -48.19 24.59 -2.84
CA ILE A 88 -47.85 23.16 -2.73
C ILE A 88 -46.93 22.71 -3.89
N VAL A 89 -47.29 23.06 -5.14
CA VAL A 89 -46.45 22.74 -6.30
C VAL A 89 -45.13 23.52 -6.29
N ALA A 90 -45.11 24.73 -5.71
CA ALA A 90 -43.88 25.46 -5.49
C ALA A 90 -42.95 24.74 -4.49
N ASP A 91 -43.49 24.22 -3.39
CA ASP A 91 -42.72 23.48 -2.37
C ASP A 91 -42.12 22.17 -2.93
N ALA A 92 -42.88 21.42 -3.73
CA ALA A 92 -42.38 20.23 -4.41
C ALA A 92 -41.23 20.54 -5.40
N ILE A 93 -41.35 21.66 -6.13
CA ILE A 93 -40.29 22.15 -7.02
C ILE A 93 -39.06 22.59 -6.23
N ASP A 94 -39.23 23.32 -5.13
CA ASP A 94 -38.14 23.83 -4.30
C ASP A 94 -37.37 22.68 -3.63
N LYS A 95 -38.08 21.65 -3.14
CA LYS A 95 -37.49 20.43 -2.60
C LYS A 95 -36.65 19.68 -3.64
N PHE A 96 -37.14 19.60 -4.88
CA PHE A 96 -36.40 18.99 -5.98
C PHE A 96 -35.17 19.81 -6.37
N GLU A 97 -35.27 21.14 -6.45
CA GLU A 97 -34.12 22.01 -6.71
C GLU A 97 -33.04 21.86 -5.63
N LEU A 98 -33.44 21.77 -4.37
CA LEU A 98 -32.51 21.54 -3.26
C LEU A 98 -31.81 20.18 -3.36
N GLU A 99 -32.55 19.11 -3.67
CA GLU A 99 -31.97 17.78 -3.87
C GLU A 99 -31.02 17.74 -5.07
N ASN A 100 -31.33 18.46 -6.15
CA ASN A 100 -30.44 18.60 -7.30
C ASN A 100 -29.12 19.29 -6.95
N ILE A 101 -29.16 20.35 -6.15
CA ILE A 101 -27.95 21.02 -5.66
C ILE A 101 -27.09 20.06 -4.83
N LEU A 102 -27.72 19.21 -4.01
CA LEU A 102 -26.99 18.19 -3.23
C LEU A 102 -26.33 17.15 -4.13
N LEU A 103 -27.05 16.65 -5.14
CA LEU A 103 -26.53 15.68 -6.11
C LEU A 103 -25.41 16.26 -6.97
N GLU A 104 -25.54 17.53 -7.41
CA GLU A 104 -24.47 18.22 -8.14
C GLU A 104 -23.21 18.37 -7.26
N ASN A 105 -23.38 18.70 -5.99
CA ASN A 105 -22.26 18.70 -5.04
C ASN A 105 -21.62 17.32 -4.89
N ASP A 106 -22.40 16.24 -4.87
CA ASP A 106 -21.87 14.87 -4.79
C ASP A 106 -21.05 14.49 -6.04
N VAL A 107 -21.50 14.91 -7.23
CA VAL A 107 -20.74 14.74 -8.48
C VAL A 107 -19.42 15.51 -8.42
N ILE A 108 -19.44 16.79 -8.04
CA ILE A 108 -18.23 17.62 -7.91
C ILE A 108 -17.27 17.04 -6.87
N ASN A 109 -17.79 16.55 -5.74
CA ASN A 109 -16.98 15.92 -4.70
C ASN A 109 -16.34 14.64 -5.24
N THR A 110 -17.10 13.81 -5.96
CA THR A 110 -16.58 12.58 -6.57
C THR A 110 -15.50 12.88 -7.62
N GLU A 111 -15.67 13.93 -8.42
CA GLU A 111 -14.65 14.39 -9.38
C GLU A 111 -13.33 14.74 -8.67
N LYS A 112 -13.40 15.54 -7.60
CA LYS A 112 -12.21 15.89 -6.77
C LYS A 112 -11.57 14.68 -6.10
N GLU A 113 -12.38 13.70 -5.70
CA GLU A 113 -11.89 12.45 -5.13
C GLU A 113 -11.18 11.59 -6.17
N ILE A 114 -11.71 11.46 -7.39
CA ILE A 114 -11.06 10.77 -8.51
C ILE A 114 -9.68 11.39 -8.75
N ASP A 115 -9.61 12.71 -8.89
CA ASP A 115 -8.34 13.41 -9.07
C ASP A 115 -7.38 13.15 -7.90
N THR A 116 -7.86 13.28 -6.65
CA THR A 116 -7.03 13.08 -5.46
C THR A 116 -6.50 11.64 -5.35
N ILE A 117 -7.33 10.63 -5.62
CA ILE A 117 -6.95 9.22 -5.51
C ILE A 117 -5.89 8.87 -6.57
N PHE A 118 -6.11 9.27 -7.82
CA PHE A 118 -5.19 8.95 -8.91
C PHE A 118 -3.91 9.80 -8.87
N GLU A 119 -3.94 11.04 -8.39
CA GLU A 119 -2.74 11.87 -8.21
C GLU A 119 -1.91 11.43 -6.99
N SER A 120 -2.56 11.06 -5.88
CA SER A 120 -1.88 10.57 -4.68
C SER A 120 -1.06 9.30 -4.95
N ASN A 121 -1.50 8.44 -5.88
CA ASN A 121 -0.83 7.18 -6.13
C ASN A 121 0.45 7.33 -6.98
N THR A 122 0.56 8.40 -7.77
CA THR A 122 1.75 8.71 -8.60
C THR A 122 2.95 9.20 -7.80
N ASN A 123 2.72 9.83 -6.65
CA ASN A 123 3.79 10.35 -5.81
C ASN A 123 4.28 9.33 -4.77
N MET A 124 3.83 8.07 -4.87
CA MET A 124 4.19 7.00 -3.93
C MET A 124 5.64 6.55 -4.17
N SER A 125 6.53 7.16 -3.40
CA SER A 125 7.97 6.96 -3.39
C SER A 125 8.45 5.48 -3.32
N GLU A 126 7.61 4.58 -2.79
CA GLU A 126 7.83 3.14 -2.60
C GLU A 126 8.15 2.39 -3.91
N GLN A 127 7.60 2.89 -5.02
CA GLN A 127 7.75 2.32 -6.38
C GLN A 127 9.19 2.37 -6.87
N ILE A 128 9.89 3.48 -6.59
CA ILE A 128 11.28 3.69 -6.97
C ILE A 128 12.21 3.06 -5.94
N PHE A 129 11.76 3.07 -4.70
CA PHE A 129 12.57 2.76 -3.54
C PHE A 129 12.77 1.28 -3.27
N THR A 130 11.75 0.45 -3.48
CA THR A 130 11.91 -1.00 -3.27
C THR A 130 12.89 -1.59 -4.29
N PRO A 131 12.82 -1.24 -5.59
CA PRO A 131 13.86 -1.63 -6.54
C PRO A 131 15.25 -1.08 -6.20
N LEU A 132 15.36 0.16 -5.70
CA LEU A 132 16.64 0.71 -5.24
C LEU A 132 17.21 -0.09 -4.06
N TYR A 133 16.37 -0.47 -3.09
CA TYR A 133 16.77 -1.35 -1.99
C TYR A 133 17.29 -2.69 -2.53
N VAL A 134 16.56 -3.28 -3.47
CA VAL A 134 16.93 -4.57 -4.10
C VAL A 134 18.24 -4.45 -4.87
N PHE A 135 18.50 -3.32 -5.53
CA PHE A 135 19.78 -3.07 -6.20
C PHE A 135 20.95 -3.08 -5.20
N ILE A 136 20.85 -2.32 -4.10
CA ILE A 136 21.90 -2.29 -3.08
C ILE A 136 22.05 -3.66 -2.42
N PHE A 137 20.94 -4.38 -2.20
CA PHE A 137 20.95 -5.77 -1.74
C PHE A 137 21.73 -6.69 -2.69
N CYS A 138 21.47 -6.61 -4.00
CA CYS A 138 22.20 -7.40 -5.00
C CYS A 138 23.70 -7.09 -4.98
N LEU A 139 24.10 -5.82 -4.79
CA LEU A 139 25.53 -5.47 -4.66
C LEU A 139 26.17 -6.15 -3.45
N VAL A 140 25.49 -6.19 -2.29
CA VAL A 140 26.00 -6.91 -1.11
C VAL A 140 26.14 -8.40 -1.40
N VAL A 141 25.15 -9.02 -2.04
CA VAL A 141 25.20 -10.44 -2.45
C VAL A 141 26.38 -10.70 -3.37
N PHE A 142 26.61 -9.84 -4.37
CA PHE A 142 27.75 -9.94 -5.28
C PHE A 142 29.09 -9.83 -4.55
N LEU A 143 29.23 -8.86 -3.64
CA LEU A 143 30.45 -8.70 -2.85
C LEU A 143 30.73 -9.93 -1.98
N CYS A 144 29.68 -10.51 -1.38
CA CYS A 144 29.81 -11.73 -0.58
C CYS A 144 30.18 -12.94 -1.45
N ASP A 145 29.52 -13.14 -2.60
CA ASP A 145 29.79 -14.26 -3.51
C ASP A 145 31.22 -14.20 -4.05
N GLU A 146 31.70 -13.02 -4.45
CA GLU A 146 33.07 -12.79 -4.91
C GLU A 146 34.09 -12.99 -3.77
N SER A 147 33.75 -12.55 -2.55
CA SER A 147 34.63 -12.76 -1.39
C SER A 147 34.81 -14.24 -1.06
N ILE A 148 33.75 -15.06 -1.19
CA ILE A 148 33.83 -16.51 -0.97
C ILE A 148 34.69 -17.16 -2.08
N SER A 149 34.51 -16.74 -3.34
CA SER A 149 35.33 -17.18 -4.48
C SER A 149 36.83 -16.93 -4.25
N LEU A 150 37.19 -15.72 -3.78
CA LEU A 150 38.57 -15.30 -3.58
C LEU A 150 39.23 -15.92 -2.33
N LEU A 151 38.48 -16.10 -1.24
CA LEU A 151 39.01 -16.49 0.06
C LEU A 151 38.80 -17.98 0.40
N GLY A 152 38.09 -18.72 -0.47
CA GLY A 152 37.95 -20.17 -0.40
C GLY A 152 37.28 -20.67 0.89
N SER A 153 37.75 -21.82 1.38
CA SER A 153 37.14 -22.61 2.47
C SER A 153 37.20 -22.00 3.88
N TYR A 154 37.75 -20.79 4.05
CA TYR A 154 37.90 -20.15 5.36
C TYR A 154 36.67 -19.33 5.81
N GLN A 155 35.60 -19.24 5.00
CA GLN A 155 34.46 -18.33 5.23
C GLN A 155 33.11 -19.02 5.47
N ASN A 156 33.05 -19.99 6.39
CA ASN A 156 31.79 -20.65 6.79
C ASN A 156 30.73 -19.67 7.36
N TRP A 157 31.12 -18.46 7.76
CA TRP A 157 30.23 -17.45 8.30
C TRP A 157 29.45 -16.67 7.22
N MET A 158 29.97 -16.57 5.99
CA MET A 158 29.39 -15.72 4.94
C MET A 158 28.02 -16.24 4.43
N PRO A 159 27.81 -17.55 4.20
CA PRO A 159 26.48 -18.08 3.89
C PRO A 159 25.47 -17.83 5.02
N THR A 160 25.91 -17.96 6.28
CA THR A 160 25.07 -17.68 7.46
C THR A 160 24.66 -16.21 7.50
N PHE A 161 25.59 -15.28 7.23
CA PHE A 161 25.30 -13.86 7.10
C PHE A 161 24.28 -13.58 5.99
N LEU A 162 24.49 -14.12 4.79
CA LEU A 162 23.59 -13.93 3.66
C LEU A 162 22.19 -14.47 3.95
N TYR A 163 22.10 -15.61 4.64
CA TYR A 163 20.82 -16.20 5.04
C TYR A 163 20.04 -15.25 5.97
N ILE A 164 20.69 -14.75 7.02
CA ILE A 164 20.05 -13.81 7.96
C ILE A 164 19.66 -12.52 7.24
N PHE A 165 20.55 -12.01 6.40
CA PHE A 165 20.32 -10.76 5.68
C PHE A 165 19.17 -10.84 4.67
N VAL A 166 19.06 -11.93 3.90
CA VAL A 166 17.93 -12.12 2.98
C VAL A 166 16.61 -12.31 3.74
N THR A 167 16.60 -13.03 4.85
CA THR A 167 15.38 -13.20 5.66
C THR A 167 14.92 -11.86 6.25
N PHE A 168 15.83 -11.06 6.79
CA PHE A 168 15.52 -9.72 7.29
C PHE A 168 15.03 -8.78 6.19
N SER A 169 15.63 -8.87 5.01
CA SER A 169 15.22 -8.10 3.84
C SER A 169 13.81 -8.48 3.38
N PHE A 170 13.47 -9.77 3.34
CA PHE A 170 12.10 -10.24 3.07
C PHE A 170 11.09 -9.65 4.05
N ALA A 171 11.41 -9.72 5.34
CA ALA A 171 10.58 -9.16 6.40
C ALA A 171 10.31 -7.65 6.20
N LEU A 172 11.37 -6.88 5.96
CA LEU A 172 11.24 -5.43 5.74
C LEU A 172 10.41 -5.13 4.49
N CYS A 173 10.72 -5.75 3.36
CA CYS A 173 9.98 -5.52 2.12
C CYS A 173 8.52 -5.93 2.25
N PHE A 174 8.22 -7.06 2.91
CA PHE A 174 6.86 -7.47 3.22
C PHE A 174 6.12 -6.39 4.02
N LEU A 175 6.74 -5.85 5.07
CA LEU A 175 6.15 -4.76 5.85
C LEU A 175 5.93 -3.50 5.02
N LEU A 176 6.91 -3.09 4.21
CA LEU A 176 6.77 -1.93 3.32
C LEU A 176 5.58 -2.10 2.37
N TRP A 177 5.42 -3.28 1.76
CA TRP A 177 4.30 -3.57 0.88
C TRP A 177 2.96 -3.67 1.61
N PHE A 178 2.95 -4.25 2.81
CA PHE A 178 1.75 -4.31 3.65
C PHE A 178 1.24 -2.90 3.98
N PHE A 179 2.12 -2.03 4.48
CA PHE A 179 1.76 -0.65 4.82
C PHE A 179 1.44 0.19 3.57
N TYR A 180 2.12 -0.06 2.45
CA TYR A 180 1.76 0.52 1.16
C TYR A 180 0.30 0.19 0.79
N MET A 181 -0.09 -1.09 0.87
CA MET A 181 -1.45 -1.55 0.54
C MET A 181 -2.52 -1.05 1.51
N GLU A 182 -2.15 -0.80 2.76
CA GLU A 182 -3.05 -0.19 3.74
C GLU A 182 -3.25 1.30 3.46
N ARG A 183 -2.16 2.03 3.20
CA ARG A 183 -2.20 3.46 2.87
C ARG A 183 -2.87 3.74 1.54
N SER A 184 -2.71 2.85 0.56
CA SER A 184 -3.29 3.02 -0.77
C SER A 184 -4.80 2.81 -0.83
N LYS A 185 -5.47 2.48 0.28
CA LYS A 185 -6.94 2.44 0.33
C LYS A 185 -7.52 3.85 0.12
N ALA A 186 -8.57 3.95 -0.70
CA ALA A 186 -9.20 5.22 -1.05
C ALA A 186 -9.60 6.05 0.18
N ASP A 187 -10.26 5.43 1.17
CA ASP A 187 -10.68 6.13 2.40
C ASP A 187 -9.50 6.72 3.18
N ASN A 188 -8.37 6.01 3.22
CA ASN A 188 -7.17 6.50 3.90
C ASN A 188 -6.55 7.68 3.15
N ILE A 189 -6.47 7.62 1.82
CA ILE A 189 -5.97 8.72 0.98
C ILE A 189 -6.81 9.99 1.21
N LEU A 190 -8.14 9.85 1.22
CA LEU A 190 -9.06 10.97 1.41
C LEU A 190 -9.01 11.56 2.83
N ASN A 191 -8.75 10.73 3.85
CA ASN A 191 -8.65 11.16 5.24
C ASN A 191 -7.32 11.83 5.59
N ILE A 192 -6.19 11.37 5.01
CA ILE A 192 -4.85 11.92 5.28
C ILE A 192 -4.75 13.42 4.90
N LYS A 193 -5.43 13.88 3.84
CA LYS A 193 -5.46 15.31 3.48
C LYS A 193 -6.22 16.19 4.49
N LYS A 194 -7.09 15.63 5.35
CA LYS A 194 -7.86 16.40 6.36
C LYS A 194 -7.04 16.68 7.62
N GLU A 195 -6.10 15.81 7.98
CA GLU A 195 -5.28 15.94 9.21
C GLU A 195 -4.05 16.85 9.06
N ASP A 196 -3.77 17.34 7.84
CA ASP A 196 -2.61 18.18 7.47
C ASP A 196 -2.44 19.48 8.28
N LYS A 197 -3.46 19.91 9.04
CA LYS A 197 -3.41 21.19 9.76
C LYS A 197 -2.86 21.11 11.19
N ILE A 198 -2.71 19.92 11.79
CA ILE A 198 -2.66 19.86 13.27
C ILE A 198 -1.30 19.44 13.87
N HIS A 199 -0.44 18.66 13.21
CA HIS A 199 0.74 18.13 13.91
C HIS A 199 2.04 18.06 13.11
N LEU A 200 2.87 19.09 13.25
CA LEU A 200 4.32 19.02 13.07
C LEU A 200 5.01 19.38 14.39
N ARG A 201 5.17 18.40 15.29
CA ARG A 201 6.08 18.52 16.43
C ARG A 201 7.21 17.51 16.27
N SER A 202 8.32 18.01 15.75
CA SER A 202 9.57 17.28 15.58
C SER A 202 10.16 16.93 16.95
N ASN A 203 10.20 15.64 17.29
CA ASN A 203 11.08 15.14 18.34
C ASN A 203 12.46 14.90 17.73
N SER A 204 13.50 15.35 18.44
CA SER A 204 14.89 15.27 17.96
C SER A 204 15.25 13.83 17.56
N PRO A 205 15.83 13.60 16.37
CA PRO A 205 16.05 12.26 15.80
C PRO A 205 16.95 11.37 16.67
N ILE A 206 17.79 11.96 17.52
CA ILE A 206 18.76 11.26 18.38
C ILE A 206 18.07 10.60 19.58
N LYS A 207 17.10 11.26 20.20
CA LYS A 207 16.37 10.71 21.37
C LYS A 207 15.50 9.52 21.00
N VAL A 208 14.88 9.56 19.82
CA VAL A 208 14.08 8.45 19.28
C VAL A 208 14.99 7.26 18.97
N ALA A 209 16.11 7.48 18.29
CA ALA A 209 17.07 6.42 17.95
C ALA A 209 17.67 5.71 19.20
N LEU A 210 17.96 6.46 20.27
CA LEU A 210 18.45 5.89 21.53
C LEU A 210 17.38 5.07 22.26
N PHE A 211 16.14 5.57 22.32
CA PHE A 211 15.02 4.84 22.92
C PHE A 211 14.72 3.54 22.15
N ASP A 212 14.80 3.59 20.83
CA ASP A 212 14.61 2.42 19.97
C ASP A 212 15.70 1.37 20.15
N GLY A 213 16.97 1.79 20.29
CA GLY A 213 18.10 0.90 20.54
C GLY A 213 18.00 0.20 21.89
N VAL A 214 17.58 0.92 22.94
CA VAL A 214 17.35 0.34 24.28
C VAL A 214 16.16 -0.61 24.27
N THR A 215 15.07 -0.26 23.57
CA THR A 215 13.89 -1.12 23.43
C THR A 215 14.23 -2.40 22.68
N PHE A 216 15.07 -2.32 21.64
CA PHE A 216 15.62 -3.50 20.96
C PHE A 216 16.45 -4.37 21.87
N LEU A 217 17.40 -3.77 22.59
CA LEU A 217 18.28 -4.51 23.48
C LEU A 217 17.48 -5.22 24.60
N LEU A 218 16.47 -4.55 25.14
CA LEU A 218 15.57 -5.11 26.16
C LEU A 218 14.70 -6.24 25.61
N LEU A 219 14.01 -6.05 24.48
CA LEU A 219 13.24 -7.11 23.84
C LEU A 219 14.11 -8.31 23.47
N PHE A 220 15.27 -8.05 22.91
CA PHE A 220 16.21 -9.08 22.50
C PHE A 220 16.75 -9.85 23.71
N SER A 221 17.14 -9.14 24.79
CA SER A 221 17.58 -9.76 26.04
C SER A 221 16.48 -10.56 26.73
N ALA A 222 15.23 -10.09 26.70
CA ALA A 222 14.08 -10.79 27.27
C ALA A 222 13.77 -12.08 26.50
N LEU A 223 13.84 -12.04 25.16
CA LEU A 223 13.67 -13.24 24.34
C LEU A 223 14.83 -14.23 24.50
N ILE A 224 16.08 -13.75 24.62
CA ILE A 224 17.22 -14.62 24.97
C ILE A 224 17.01 -15.25 26.34
N ALA A 225 16.53 -14.51 27.34
CA ALA A 225 16.31 -15.02 28.69
C ALA A 225 15.20 -16.07 28.73
N ILE A 226 14.06 -15.82 28.07
CA ILE A 226 12.97 -16.79 27.89
C ILE A 226 13.49 -18.04 27.18
N TYR A 227 14.30 -17.84 26.15
CA TYR A 227 14.89 -18.92 25.37
C TYR A 227 15.87 -19.77 26.17
N ALA A 228 16.80 -19.14 26.91
CA ALA A 228 17.75 -19.83 27.78
C ALA A 228 17.02 -20.65 28.86
N THR A 229 15.94 -20.11 29.41
CA THR A 229 15.11 -20.81 30.41
C THR A 229 14.40 -22.03 29.79
N PHE A 230 13.87 -21.89 28.57
CA PHE A 230 13.23 -22.98 27.84
C PHE A 230 14.21 -24.08 27.40
N SER A 231 15.40 -23.68 26.92
CA SER A 231 16.48 -24.58 26.52
C SER A 231 16.96 -25.45 27.68
N LEU A 232 17.21 -24.84 28.85
CA LEU A 232 17.64 -25.54 30.06
C LEU A 232 16.60 -26.52 30.56
N HIS A 233 15.31 -26.28 30.26
CA HIS A 233 14.21 -27.15 30.67
C HIS A 233 14.02 -28.38 29.77
N PHE A 234 14.32 -28.26 28.47
CA PHE A 234 13.97 -29.28 27.46
C PHE A 234 15.15 -30.04 26.84
N ASN A 235 16.42 -29.75 27.21
CA ASN A 235 17.60 -30.42 26.65
C ASN A 235 17.55 -30.53 25.10
N LEU A 236 17.30 -29.39 24.45
CA LEU A 236 17.13 -29.32 23.00
C LEU A 236 18.40 -29.76 22.26
N THR A 237 18.26 -30.22 21.02
CA THR A 237 19.40 -30.56 20.15
C THR A 237 20.05 -29.31 19.55
N GLU A 238 21.32 -29.41 19.17
CA GLU A 238 22.16 -28.30 18.65
C GLU A 238 21.55 -27.50 17.49
N HIS A 239 20.86 -28.18 16.56
CA HIS A 239 20.17 -27.50 15.45
C HIS A 239 18.98 -26.67 15.92
N VAL A 240 18.27 -27.16 16.94
CA VAL A 240 17.18 -26.41 17.55
C VAL A 240 17.72 -25.16 18.24
N TYR A 241 18.96 -25.17 18.72
CA TYR A 241 19.61 -23.99 19.29
C TYR A 241 19.79 -22.84 18.30
N ALA A 242 20.49 -23.11 17.20
CA ALA A 242 20.78 -22.09 16.21
C ALA A 242 19.50 -21.54 15.55
N VAL A 243 18.55 -22.42 15.24
CA VAL A 243 17.24 -22.04 14.68
C VAL A 243 16.44 -21.19 15.66
N SER A 244 16.43 -21.53 16.96
CA SER A 244 15.67 -20.76 17.94
C SER A 244 16.24 -19.36 18.14
N VAL A 245 17.58 -19.24 18.29
CA VAL A 245 18.26 -17.93 18.38
C VAL A 245 17.95 -17.08 17.15
N PHE A 246 17.99 -17.69 15.96
CA PHE A 246 17.60 -17.02 14.72
C PHE A 246 16.14 -16.54 14.74
N VAL A 247 15.19 -17.39 15.13
CA VAL A 247 13.76 -17.04 15.20
C VAL A 247 13.49 -15.91 16.19
N PHE A 248 14.08 -15.95 17.39
CA PHE A 248 13.91 -14.88 18.36
C PHE A 248 14.51 -13.55 17.90
N SER A 249 15.70 -13.60 17.29
CA SER A 249 16.35 -12.46 16.66
C SER A 249 15.48 -11.86 15.55
N PHE A 250 14.90 -12.72 14.72
CA PHE A 250 13.98 -12.34 13.64
C PHE A 250 12.73 -11.65 14.18
N ILE A 251 12.10 -12.20 15.23
CA ILE A 251 10.92 -11.61 15.86
C ILE A 251 11.24 -10.22 16.42
N SER A 252 12.37 -10.03 17.10
CA SER A 252 12.77 -8.71 17.62
C SER A 252 12.92 -7.68 16.51
N VAL A 253 13.65 -8.03 15.45
CA VAL A 253 13.86 -7.12 14.30
C VAL A 253 12.55 -6.80 13.61
N LEU A 254 11.66 -7.80 13.46
CA LEU A 254 10.32 -7.61 12.90
C LEU A 254 9.46 -6.65 13.72
N LEU A 255 9.40 -6.81 15.04
CA LEU A 255 8.59 -5.96 15.92
C LEU A 255 9.04 -4.50 15.87
N ILE A 256 10.35 -4.25 15.82
CA ILE A 256 10.88 -2.89 15.72
C ILE A 256 10.61 -2.31 14.33
N SER A 257 10.88 -3.08 13.28
CA SER A 257 10.61 -2.63 11.91
C SER A 257 9.13 -2.30 11.76
N PHE A 258 8.24 -3.13 12.30
CA PHE A 258 6.80 -2.90 12.30
C PHE A 258 6.41 -1.63 13.04
N THR A 259 6.87 -1.45 14.29
CA THR A 259 6.53 -0.26 15.09
C THR A 259 7.06 1.03 14.46
N LYS A 260 8.27 1.00 13.90
CA LYS A 260 8.87 2.14 13.20
C LYS A 260 8.16 2.49 11.91
N ILE A 261 7.90 1.50 11.06
CA ILE A 261 7.19 1.74 9.80
C ILE A 261 5.77 2.25 10.13
N LYS A 262 5.07 1.64 11.10
CA LYS A 262 3.74 2.10 11.53
C LYS A 262 3.76 3.54 12.05
N SER A 263 4.73 3.89 12.88
CA SER A 263 4.88 5.26 13.40
C SER A 263 5.19 6.26 12.30
N TYR A 264 6.08 5.88 11.38
CA TYR A 264 6.48 6.70 10.24
C TYR A 264 5.32 6.92 9.27
N VAL A 265 4.56 5.87 8.93
CA VAL A 265 3.36 5.95 8.07
C VAL A 265 2.29 6.87 8.66
N LYS A 266 2.16 6.91 10.00
CA LYS A 266 1.24 7.83 10.67
C LYS A 266 1.71 9.28 10.67
N THR A 267 3.02 9.53 10.61
CA THR A 267 3.59 10.88 10.77
C THR A 267 4.05 11.51 9.47
N HIS A 268 4.36 10.72 8.43
CA HIS A 268 4.95 11.19 7.18
C HIS A 268 4.16 10.65 6.00
N LYS A 269 3.84 11.52 5.05
CA LYS A 269 3.07 11.18 3.84
C LYS A 269 3.83 10.23 2.91
N GLU A 270 5.15 10.39 2.82
CA GLU A 270 6.01 9.63 1.91
C GLU A 270 7.21 9.05 2.68
N TYR A 271 7.65 7.83 2.30
CA TYR A 271 8.97 7.39 2.73
C TYR A 271 10.02 8.33 2.13
N THR A 272 11.11 8.52 2.86
CA THR A 272 12.26 9.27 2.36
C THR A 272 13.35 8.29 1.94
N ARG A 273 14.20 8.68 0.99
CA ARG A 273 15.41 7.90 0.64
C ARG A 273 16.23 7.56 1.89
N MET A 274 16.34 8.53 2.80
CA MET A 274 17.03 8.38 4.09
C MET A 274 16.38 7.34 5.00
N PHE A 275 15.05 7.20 4.99
CA PHE A 275 14.36 6.16 5.76
C PHE A 275 14.83 4.77 5.33
N ILE A 276 14.85 4.50 4.03
CA ILE A 276 15.18 3.18 3.49
C ILE A 276 16.65 2.87 3.65
N PHE A 277 17.52 3.85 3.39
CA PHE A 277 18.94 3.69 3.60
C PHE A 277 19.30 3.41 5.07
N ARG A 278 18.62 4.07 6.02
CA ARG A 278 18.79 3.80 7.46
C ARG A 278 18.36 2.39 7.84
N HIS A 279 17.22 1.92 7.34
CA HIS A 279 16.76 0.55 7.60
C HIS A 279 17.67 -0.48 6.94
N PHE A 280 18.15 -0.23 5.73
CA PHE A 280 19.13 -1.08 5.05
C PHE A 280 20.41 -1.23 5.88
N ILE A 281 21.02 -0.12 6.31
CA ILE A 281 22.24 -0.16 7.15
C ILE A 281 21.96 -0.89 8.47
N PHE A 282 20.82 -0.61 9.11
CA PHE A 282 20.45 -1.28 10.34
C PHE A 282 20.35 -2.80 10.15
N LEU A 283 19.70 -3.26 9.09
CA LEU A 283 19.59 -4.69 8.79
C LEU A 283 20.95 -5.30 8.46
N LEU A 284 21.79 -4.61 7.69
CA LEU A 284 23.14 -5.08 7.37
C LEU A 284 23.98 -5.30 8.64
N VAL A 285 24.01 -4.30 9.53
CA VAL A 285 24.74 -4.37 10.80
C VAL A 285 24.13 -5.42 11.73
N ALA A 286 22.80 -5.49 11.81
CA ALA A 286 22.10 -6.50 12.59
C ALA A 286 22.42 -7.91 12.11
N SER A 287 22.45 -8.15 10.79
CA SER A 287 22.81 -9.44 10.22
C SER A 287 24.24 -9.85 10.60
N VAL A 288 25.22 -8.93 10.51
CA VAL A 288 26.60 -9.20 10.98
C VAL A 288 26.62 -9.53 12.48
N PHE A 289 25.91 -8.75 13.30
CA PHE A 289 25.83 -8.99 14.74
C PHE A 289 25.22 -10.36 15.07
N PHE A 290 24.15 -10.77 14.40
CA PHE A 290 23.53 -12.07 14.63
C PHE A 290 24.37 -13.23 14.09
N THR A 291 25.07 -13.06 12.97
CA THR A 291 26.05 -14.05 12.50
C THR A 291 27.14 -14.25 13.55
N PHE A 292 27.67 -13.17 14.11
CA PHE A 292 28.66 -13.23 15.18
C PHE A 292 28.09 -13.90 16.44
N LEU A 293 26.86 -13.55 16.84
CA LEU A 293 26.21 -14.15 18.00
C LEU A 293 26.02 -15.66 17.83
N ILE A 294 25.55 -16.11 16.67
CA ILE A 294 25.41 -17.54 16.34
C ILE A 294 26.78 -18.22 16.39
N ALA A 295 27.82 -17.59 15.84
CA ALA A 295 29.19 -18.12 15.87
C ALA A 295 29.71 -18.27 17.31
N VAL A 296 29.50 -17.27 18.17
CA VAL A 296 29.92 -17.31 19.58
C VAL A 296 29.17 -18.39 20.36
N ILE A 297 27.83 -18.47 20.22
CA ILE A 297 27.02 -19.50 20.89
C ILE A 297 27.47 -20.89 20.47
N TYR A 298 27.78 -21.06 19.18
CA TYR A 298 28.24 -22.34 18.66
C TYR A 298 29.64 -22.70 19.19
N TYR A 299 30.58 -21.75 19.14
CA TYR A 299 31.94 -21.93 19.67
C TYR A 299 31.95 -22.25 21.18
N LEU A 300 31.01 -21.70 21.95
CA LEU A 300 30.89 -21.94 23.39
C LEU A 300 30.25 -23.30 23.72
N ASN A 301 29.46 -23.90 22.82
CA ASN A 301 28.68 -25.10 23.12
C ASN A 301 29.27 -26.43 22.61
N ILE A 302 29.93 -26.53 21.43
CA ILE A 302 30.65 -27.73 20.91
C ILE A 302 31.50 -27.34 19.66
N ALA A 303 32.54 -28.15 19.34
CA ALA A 303 33.53 -28.06 18.25
C ALA A 303 33.07 -27.39 16.91
N PRO A 304 34.00 -26.79 16.11
CA PRO A 304 33.76 -25.68 15.17
C PRO A 304 33.06 -26.01 13.83
N ILE A 305 31.92 -26.71 13.86
CA ILE A 305 31.14 -27.07 12.67
C ILE A 305 29.89 -26.20 12.57
N TYR A 306 29.88 -25.15 11.75
CA TYR A 306 28.67 -24.35 11.52
C TYR A 306 27.44 -25.24 11.20
N PRO A 307 26.22 -24.89 11.67
CA PRO A 307 25.05 -25.71 11.43
C PRO A 307 24.83 -25.93 9.93
N SER A 308 24.73 -27.18 9.51
CA SER A 308 24.54 -27.58 8.11
C SER A 308 23.40 -26.82 7.41
N PHE A 309 22.34 -26.51 8.16
CA PHE A 309 21.18 -25.72 7.71
C PHE A 309 21.54 -24.36 7.10
N PHE A 310 22.47 -23.60 7.69
CA PHE A 310 22.87 -22.29 7.17
C PHE A 310 23.91 -22.37 6.04
N THR A 311 24.46 -23.57 5.81
CA THR A 311 25.43 -23.84 4.76
C THR A 311 24.83 -24.50 3.51
N GLU A 312 23.53 -24.80 3.51
CA GLU A 312 22.83 -25.30 2.32
C GLU A 312 22.76 -24.23 1.22
N SER A 313 23.67 -24.33 0.25
CA SER A 313 23.82 -23.37 -0.84
C SER A 313 22.58 -23.27 -1.74
N VAL A 314 21.83 -24.37 -1.91
CA VAL A 314 20.66 -24.40 -2.80
C VAL A 314 19.50 -23.55 -2.27
N LEU A 315 19.15 -23.69 -0.98
CA LEU A 315 18.07 -22.93 -0.37
C LEU A 315 18.40 -21.43 -0.35
N LEU A 316 19.62 -21.09 0.07
CA LEU A 316 20.09 -19.71 0.10
C LEU A 316 20.04 -19.08 -1.30
N LYS A 317 20.58 -19.77 -2.31
CA LYS A 317 20.54 -19.31 -3.71
C LYS A 317 19.12 -19.03 -4.18
N ASN A 318 18.18 -19.94 -3.91
CA ASN A 318 16.79 -19.76 -4.29
C ASN A 318 16.15 -18.56 -3.57
N LEU A 319 16.44 -18.37 -2.28
CA LEU A 319 15.96 -17.21 -1.52
C LEU A 319 16.46 -15.89 -2.09
N LEU A 320 17.76 -15.81 -2.44
CA LEU A 320 18.36 -14.61 -3.04
C LEU A 320 17.71 -14.26 -4.37
N ILE A 321 17.53 -15.26 -5.25
CA ILE A 321 16.90 -15.09 -6.56
C ILE A 321 15.44 -14.66 -6.41
N VAL A 322 14.66 -15.39 -5.60
CA VAL A 322 13.24 -15.08 -5.37
C VAL A 322 13.09 -13.70 -4.77
N PHE A 323 13.94 -13.31 -3.81
CA PHE A 323 13.90 -11.98 -3.21
C PHE A 323 14.08 -10.88 -4.25
N ALA A 324 15.14 -10.99 -5.06
CA ALA A 324 15.48 -9.99 -6.08
C ALA A 324 14.41 -9.91 -7.17
N LEU A 325 13.89 -11.05 -7.63
CA LEU A 325 12.84 -11.09 -8.65
C LEU A 325 11.51 -10.51 -8.12
N LEU A 326 11.10 -10.97 -6.94
CA LEU A 326 9.81 -10.63 -6.36
C LEU A 326 9.75 -9.16 -5.96
N ASN A 327 10.77 -8.65 -5.27
CA ASN A 327 10.77 -7.26 -4.79
C ASN A 327 11.33 -6.26 -5.79
N GLY A 328 12.21 -6.70 -6.70
CA GLY A 328 12.81 -5.81 -7.69
C GLY A 328 11.92 -5.55 -8.90
N ILE A 329 11.08 -6.53 -9.29
CA ILE A 329 10.32 -6.47 -10.55
C ILE A 329 8.84 -6.78 -10.33
N ILE A 330 8.51 -7.93 -9.75
CA ILE A 330 7.13 -8.45 -9.73
C ILE A 330 6.20 -7.61 -8.84
N LEU A 331 6.54 -7.42 -7.57
CA LEU A 331 5.69 -6.70 -6.61
C LEU A 331 5.53 -5.20 -6.94
N PRO A 332 6.59 -4.46 -7.33
CA PRO A 332 6.45 -3.08 -7.78
C PRO A 332 5.43 -2.92 -8.91
N PHE A 333 5.27 -3.93 -9.76
CA PHE A 333 4.29 -3.92 -10.83
C PHE A 333 2.90 -4.39 -10.38
N ILE A 334 2.80 -5.60 -9.80
CA ILE A 334 1.52 -6.23 -9.46
C ILE A 334 0.74 -5.43 -8.41
N LEU A 335 1.42 -4.93 -7.37
CA LEU A 335 0.73 -4.22 -6.29
C LEU A 335 0.16 -2.87 -6.75
N GLN A 336 0.75 -2.26 -7.78
CA GLN A 336 0.21 -1.06 -8.40
C GLN A 336 -1.09 -1.36 -9.16
N ILE A 337 -1.10 -2.42 -9.97
CA ILE A 337 -2.29 -2.87 -10.67
C ILE A 337 -3.43 -3.19 -9.69
N ILE A 338 -3.12 -3.90 -8.60
CA ILE A 338 -4.11 -4.21 -7.57
C ILE A 338 -4.63 -2.93 -6.92
N SER A 339 -3.76 -1.96 -6.63
CA SER A 339 -4.15 -0.69 -6.03
C SER A 339 -5.10 0.09 -6.94
N TYR A 340 -4.76 0.26 -8.22
CA TYR A 340 -5.62 0.96 -9.19
C TYR A 340 -6.94 0.23 -9.42
N SER A 341 -6.93 -1.09 -9.48
CA SER A 341 -8.17 -1.89 -9.57
C SER A 341 -9.10 -1.66 -8.38
N ARG A 342 -8.55 -1.55 -7.16
CA ARG A 342 -9.32 -1.19 -5.96
C ARG A 342 -9.87 0.23 -6.02
N HIS A 343 -9.08 1.20 -6.50
CA HIS A 343 -9.53 2.59 -6.68
C HIS A 343 -10.68 2.66 -7.66
N LYS A 344 -10.54 2.01 -8.81
CA LYS A 344 -11.60 1.95 -9.82
C LYS A 344 -12.88 1.36 -9.22
N LYS A 345 -12.79 0.23 -8.52
CA LYS A 345 -13.96 -0.40 -7.88
C LYS A 345 -14.64 0.55 -6.87
N TYR A 346 -13.85 1.25 -6.05
CA TYR A 346 -14.37 2.23 -5.10
C TYR A 346 -15.13 3.36 -5.80
N ILE A 347 -14.56 3.91 -6.86
CA ILE A 347 -15.17 4.99 -7.65
C ILE A 347 -16.44 4.50 -8.35
N ASP A 348 -16.39 3.32 -8.99
CA ASP A 348 -17.55 2.73 -9.67
C ASP A 348 -18.72 2.55 -8.69
N THR A 349 -18.46 2.08 -7.46
CA THR A 349 -19.49 1.99 -6.40
C THR A 349 -20.06 3.35 -5.99
N LYS A 350 -19.23 4.42 -5.95
CA LYS A 350 -19.73 5.77 -5.67
C LYS A 350 -20.58 6.32 -6.82
N ILE A 351 -20.16 6.13 -8.06
CA ILE A 351 -20.92 6.53 -9.25
C ILE A 351 -22.26 5.81 -9.28
N GLU A 352 -22.29 4.50 -8.97
CA GLU A 352 -23.53 3.73 -8.89
C GLU A 352 -24.45 4.22 -7.75
N ALA A 353 -23.89 4.60 -6.60
CA ALA A 353 -24.68 5.19 -5.51
C ALA A 353 -25.30 6.55 -5.90
N ILE A 354 -24.55 7.39 -6.63
CA ILE A 354 -25.08 8.65 -7.16
C ILE A 354 -26.21 8.35 -8.15
N LYS A 355 -26.00 7.42 -9.10
CA LYS A 355 -27.00 7.03 -10.08
C LYS A 355 -28.29 6.54 -9.42
N ASN A 356 -28.19 5.67 -8.41
CA ASN A 356 -29.36 5.16 -7.69
C ASN A 356 -30.11 6.27 -6.95
N ARG A 357 -29.41 7.24 -6.33
CA ARG A 357 -30.06 8.39 -5.68
C ARG A 357 -30.73 9.32 -6.68
N VAL A 358 -30.11 9.52 -7.83
CA VAL A 358 -30.70 10.27 -8.95
C VAL A 358 -32.01 9.62 -9.39
N ASP A 359 -32.02 8.30 -9.60
CA ASP A 359 -33.21 7.57 -10.03
C ASP A 359 -34.32 7.58 -8.95
N GLN A 360 -33.96 7.50 -7.67
CA GLN A 360 -34.90 7.64 -6.55
C GLN A 360 -35.51 9.03 -6.45
N SER A 361 -34.71 10.09 -6.59
CA SER A 361 -35.21 11.47 -6.55
C SER A 361 -36.18 11.74 -7.70
N LYS A 362 -35.90 11.20 -8.90
CA LYS A 362 -36.82 11.26 -10.06
C LYS A 362 -38.15 10.57 -9.77
N GLU A 363 -38.11 9.35 -9.25
CA GLU A 363 -39.33 8.58 -8.96
C GLU A 363 -40.17 9.28 -7.88
N THR A 364 -39.51 9.79 -6.84
CA THR A 364 -40.18 10.54 -5.76
C THR A 364 -40.88 11.78 -6.32
N LEU A 365 -40.19 12.58 -7.13
CA LEU A 365 -40.81 13.77 -7.71
C LEU A 365 -41.96 13.42 -8.67
N ALA A 366 -41.79 12.40 -9.52
CA ALA A 366 -42.84 11.99 -10.44
C ALA A 366 -44.10 11.53 -9.68
N ASN A 367 -43.93 10.81 -8.58
CA ASN A 367 -45.01 10.37 -7.71
C ASN A 367 -45.66 11.56 -6.98
N ASP A 368 -44.86 12.47 -6.41
CA ASP A 368 -45.36 13.67 -5.72
C ASP A 368 -46.18 14.54 -6.69
N LEU A 369 -45.68 14.79 -7.90
CA LEU A 369 -46.41 15.56 -8.92
C LEU A 369 -47.70 14.87 -9.36
N ASN A 370 -47.67 13.55 -9.61
CA ASN A 370 -48.85 12.80 -10.06
C ASN A 370 -49.92 12.72 -8.98
N ALA A 371 -49.54 12.47 -7.72
CA ALA A 371 -50.46 12.44 -6.59
C ALA A 371 -51.15 13.79 -6.39
N GLU A 372 -50.41 14.89 -6.54
CA GLU A 372 -50.97 16.24 -6.45
C GLU A 372 -51.90 16.56 -7.62
N LEU A 373 -51.55 16.15 -8.84
CA LEU A 373 -52.44 16.26 -10.01
C LEU A 373 -53.76 15.51 -9.80
N GLU A 374 -53.69 14.27 -9.33
CA GLU A 374 -54.88 13.46 -9.04
C GLU A 374 -55.74 14.10 -7.95
N ALA A 375 -55.13 14.62 -6.88
CA ALA A 375 -55.85 15.34 -5.83
C ALA A 375 -56.61 16.56 -6.37
N ILE A 376 -55.98 17.34 -7.25
CA ILE A 376 -56.57 18.54 -7.85
C ILE A 376 -57.69 18.18 -8.84
N VAL A 377 -57.51 17.13 -9.65
CA VAL A 377 -58.54 16.63 -10.57
C VAL A 377 -59.76 16.12 -9.80
N GLN A 378 -59.55 15.39 -8.69
CA GLN A 378 -60.65 14.91 -7.85
C GLN A 378 -61.39 16.05 -7.12
N GLN A 379 -60.70 17.13 -6.76
CA GLN A 379 -61.32 18.32 -6.15
C GLN A 379 -62.23 19.04 -7.15
N LYS A 380 -61.78 19.23 -8.39
CA LYS A 380 -62.55 19.91 -9.44
C LYS A 380 -63.64 19.06 -10.10
N GLY A 381 -63.50 17.73 -10.11
CA GLY A 381 -64.55 16.84 -10.62
C GLY A 381 -65.78 16.72 -9.71
N LYS A 382 -65.74 17.33 -8.50
CA LYS A 382 -66.83 17.36 -7.53
C LYS A 382 -67.57 18.72 -7.47
N GLU A 383 -67.06 19.74 -8.15
CA GLU A 383 -67.75 21.02 -8.41
C GLU A 383 -68.44 20.96 -9.78
#